data_AF-A0A836ZSU1-F1
#
_entry.id   AF-A0A836ZSU1-F1
#
_cell.length_a   1.000
_cell.length_b   1.000
_cell.length_c   1.000
_cell.angle_alpha   90.00
_cell.angle_beta   90.00
_cell.angle_gamma   90.00
#
_symmetry.space_group_name_H-M   'P 1'
#
loop_
_entity.id
_entity.type
_entity.pdbx_description
1 polymer ?
#
loop_
_entity_poly.entity_id
_entity_poly.type
_entity_poly.pdbx_seq_one_letter_code
_entity_poly.pdbx_strand_id
1 'polypeptide(L)'
;MTASPSKLAQLRELSVVVADTGDYDAIKRLQPVDCTTNPTLVKKALDLPVYSDLLERELAWGREHGGDDRTTTVNEVADRLTIGVGVKLSALVPGRVSTEVDADLAYD
;
A
#
# COMPACT_ATOMS: atom_id res chain seq x y z
N MET A 1 -19.13 35.38 -4.21
CA MET A 1 -19.03 34.75 -2.88
C MET A 1 -17.98 33.66 -2.98
N THR A 2 -16.84 33.79 -2.31
CA THR A 2 -15.85 32.71 -2.25
C THR A 2 -16.38 31.63 -1.32
N ALA A 3 -16.56 30.41 -1.82
CA ALA A 3 -16.99 29.29 -1.00
C ALA A 3 -16.00 29.08 0.16
N SER A 4 -16.51 28.86 1.37
CA SER A 4 -15.67 28.51 2.50
C SER A 4 -14.85 27.24 2.18
N PRO A 5 -13.57 27.17 2.57
CA PRO A 5 -12.74 26.01 2.31
C PRO A 5 -13.37 24.75 2.91
N SER A 6 -13.17 23.59 2.27
CA SER A 6 -13.69 22.32 2.77
C SER A 6 -13.11 21.99 4.14
N LYS A 7 -13.80 21.16 4.93
CA LYS A 7 -13.27 20.70 6.23
C LYS A 7 -11.90 20.04 6.11
N LEU A 8 -11.66 19.31 5.02
CA LEU A 8 -10.36 18.70 4.74
C LEU A 8 -9.29 19.76 4.44
N ALA A 9 -9.63 20.80 3.68
CA ALA A 9 -8.71 21.91 3.43
C ALA A 9 -8.31 22.63 4.73
N GLN A 10 -9.29 22.89 5.61
CA GLN A 10 -9.03 23.46 6.94
C GLN A 10 -8.18 22.53 7.82
N LEU A 11 -8.44 21.21 7.80
CA LEU A 11 -7.67 20.24 8.58
C LEU A 11 -6.18 20.21 8.19
N ARG A 12 -5.87 20.41 6.90
CA ARG A 12 -4.48 20.45 6.40
C ARG A 12 -3.66 21.61 6.97
N GLU A 13 -4.31 22.68 7.42
CA GLU A 13 -3.64 23.82 8.06
C GLU A 13 -3.27 23.52 9.52
N LEU A 14 -3.89 22.50 10.13
CA LEU A 14 -3.74 22.18 11.55
C LEU A 14 -3.00 20.86 11.80
N SER A 15 -3.09 19.92 10.86
CA SER A 15 -2.57 18.56 11.00
C SER A 15 -2.00 18.03 9.69
N VAL A 16 -1.04 17.10 9.81
CA VAL A 16 -0.58 16.29 8.69
C VAL A 16 -1.68 15.29 8.32
N VAL A 17 -2.21 15.41 7.10
CA VAL A 17 -3.22 14.49 6.59
C VAL A 17 -2.54 13.27 5.99
N VAL A 18 -2.90 12.10 6.52
CA VAL A 18 -2.43 10.78 6.10
C VAL A 18 -3.62 10.00 5.55
N ALA A 19 -3.43 9.27 4.44
CA ALA A 19 -4.48 8.39 3.92
C ALA A 19 -4.26 6.94 4.40
N ASP A 20 -5.29 6.36 5.01
CA ASP A 20 -5.27 4.96 5.47
C ASP A 20 -5.95 4.04 4.44
N THR A 21 -5.23 3.75 3.36
CA THR A 21 -5.74 2.93 2.25
C THR A 21 -4.61 2.47 1.32
N GLY A 22 -4.84 1.36 0.62
CA GLY A 22 -4.04 0.97 -0.55
C GLY A 22 -4.65 1.37 -1.90
N ASP A 23 -5.76 2.11 -1.89
CA ASP A 23 -6.45 2.59 -3.09
C ASP A 23 -5.67 3.73 -3.76
N TYR A 24 -5.08 3.40 -4.90
CA TYR A 24 -4.24 4.28 -5.70
C TYR A 24 -4.96 5.55 -6.17
N ASP A 25 -6.22 5.42 -6.62
CA ASP A 25 -6.99 6.54 -7.15
C ASP A 25 -7.46 7.47 -6.05
N ALA A 26 -7.81 6.92 -4.88
CA ALA A 26 -8.14 7.72 -3.70
C ALA A 26 -6.95 8.58 -3.26
N ILE A 27 -5.73 8.01 -3.21
CA ILE A 27 -4.52 8.74 -2.83
C ILE A 27 -4.19 9.82 -3.86
N LYS A 28 -4.24 9.50 -5.16
CA LYS A 28 -4.02 10.46 -6.24
C LYS A 28 -5.00 11.64 -6.19
N ARG A 29 -6.27 11.37 -5.90
CA ARG A 29 -7.32 12.41 -5.79
C ARG A 29 -7.17 13.26 -4.53
N LEU A 30 -6.86 12.64 -3.41
CA LEU A 30 -6.84 13.32 -2.11
C LEU A 30 -5.52 13.99 -1.80
N GLN A 31 -4.41 13.57 -2.43
CA GLN A 31 -3.07 14.13 -2.25
C GLN A 31 -2.67 14.26 -0.76
N PRO A 32 -2.68 13.18 0.02
CA PRO A 32 -2.22 13.20 1.41
C PRO A 32 -0.70 13.43 1.48
N VAL A 33 -0.19 13.72 2.68
CA VAL A 33 1.27 13.85 2.90
C VAL A 33 1.92 12.48 2.98
N ASP A 34 1.31 11.57 3.74
CA ASP A 34 1.74 10.18 3.91
C ASP A 34 0.59 9.22 3.59
N CYS A 35 0.90 7.92 3.48
CA CYS A 35 -0.09 6.85 3.43
C CYS A 35 0.23 5.75 4.45
N THR A 36 -0.80 5.08 4.96
CA THR A 36 -0.66 3.88 5.79
C THR A 36 -1.33 2.71 5.11
N THR A 37 -0.67 1.56 5.16
CA THR A 37 -1.24 0.27 4.78
C THR A 37 -1.14 -0.69 5.97
N ASN A 38 -1.98 -1.72 5.94
CA ASN A 38 -1.97 -2.87 6.83
C ASN A 38 -2.31 -4.11 5.98
N PRO A 39 -2.18 -5.34 6.50
CA PRO A 39 -2.40 -6.56 5.70
C PRO A 39 -3.78 -6.60 5.04
N THR A 40 -4.81 -6.11 5.73
CA THR A 40 -6.18 -6.06 5.18
C THR A 40 -6.29 -5.07 4.02
N LEU A 41 -5.66 -3.91 4.11
CA LEU A 41 -5.67 -2.89 3.06
C LEU A 41 -4.84 -3.31 1.85
N VAL A 42 -3.67 -3.94 2.06
CA VAL A 42 -2.85 -4.51 0.98
C VAL A 42 -3.63 -5.59 0.23
N LYS A 43 -4.24 -6.53 0.97
CA LYS A 43 -5.06 -7.58 0.36
C LYS A 43 -6.15 -7.00 -0.53
N LYS A 44 -6.88 -5.98 -0.06
CA LYS A 44 -7.93 -5.32 -0.85
C LYS A 44 -7.36 -4.55 -2.04
N ALA A 45 -6.19 -3.92 -1.89
CA ALA A 45 -5.55 -3.15 -2.95
C ALA A 45 -5.14 -4.05 -4.12
N LEU A 46 -4.64 -5.25 -3.85
CA LEU A 46 -4.24 -6.21 -4.87
C LEU A 46 -5.39 -6.69 -5.77
N ASP A 47 -6.65 -6.49 -5.36
CA ASP A 47 -7.82 -6.74 -6.22
C ASP A 47 -8.05 -5.61 -7.25
N LEU A 48 -7.36 -4.47 -7.14
CA LEU A 48 -7.52 -3.33 -8.05
C LEU A 48 -6.67 -3.51 -9.33
N PRO A 49 -7.20 -3.15 -10.52
CA PRO A 49 -6.50 -3.33 -11.79
C PRO A 49 -5.12 -2.66 -11.87
N VAL A 50 -4.90 -1.54 -11.16
CA VAL A 50 -3.61 -0.83 -11.15
C VAL A 50 -2.43 -1.65 -10.56
N TYR A 51 -2.74 -2.74 -9.86
CA TYR A 51 -1.77 -3.67 -9.27
C TYR A 51 -1.68 -5.02 -10.02
N SER A 52 -2.42 -5.23 -11.13
CA SER A 52 -2.38 -6.50 -11.88
C SER A 52 -0.97 -6.89 -12.28
N ASP A 53 -0.22 -5.95 -12.85
CA ASP A 53 1.14 -6.21 -13.34
C ASP A 53 2.10 -6.51 -12.19
N LEU A 54 1.88 -5.90 -11.02
CA LEU A 54 2.63 -6.22 -9.81
C LEU A 54 2.33 -7.66 -9.38
N LEU A 55 1.06 -8.02 -9.32
CA LEU A 55 0.63 -9.35 -8.92
C LEU A 55 1.21 -10.43 -9.85
N GLU A 56 1.08 -10.25 -11.16
CA GLU A 56 1.61 -11.17 -12.16
C GLU A 56 3.14 -11.28 -12.07
N ARG A 57 3.84 -10.15 -11.92
CA ARG A 57 5.30 -10.13 -11.79
C ARG A 57 5.78 -10.90 -10.56
N GLU A 58 5.20 -10.67 -9.38
CA GLU A 58 5.66 -11.35 -8.17
C GLU A 58 5.26 -12.83 -8.14
N LEU A 59 4.11 -13.19 -8.73
CA LEU A 59 3.74 -14.61 -8.91
C LEU A 59 4.68 -15.31 -9.90
N ALA A 60 5.09 -14.65 -10.98
CA ALA A 60 6.08 -15.19 -11.91
C ALA A 60 7.43 -15.37 -11.22
N TRP A 61 7.86 -14.36 -10.44
CA TRP A 61 9.09 -14.44 -9.64
C TRP A 61 9.08 -15.66 -8.71
N GLY A 62 7.98 -15.87 -7.97
CA GLY A 62 7.84 -17.01 -7.06
C GLY A 62 7.86 -18.37 -7.77
N ARG A 63 7.39 -18.45 -9.01
CA ARG A 63 7.47 -19.68 -9.83
C ARG A 63 8.88 -19.96 -10.33
N GLU A 64 9.66 -18.92 -10.58
CA GLU A 64 11.03 -19.02 -11.09
C GLU A 64 12.06 -19.27 -9.97
N HIS A 65 11.86 -18.65 -8.81
CA HIS A 65 12.81 -18.67 -7.69
C HIS A 65 12.38 -19.61 -6.56
N GLY A 66 11.16 -20.15 -6.61
CA GLY A 66 10.64 -21.07 -5.61
C GLY A 66 11.42 -22.38 -5.59
N GLY A 67 11.82 -22.82 -4.39
CA GLY A 67 12.39 -24.13 -4.14
C GLY A 67 11.33 -25.18 -3.79
N ASP A 68 11.76 -26.30 -3.21
CA ASP A 68 10.86 -27.38 -2.78
C ASP A 68 9.94 -26.94 -1.61
N ASP A 69 10.34 -25.91 -0.84
CA ASP A 69 9.50 -25.33 0.21
C ASP A 69 8.52 -24.29 -0.36
N ARG A 70 7.30 -24.77 -0.57
CA ARG A 70 6.17 -23.95 -1.02
C ARG A 70 5.81 -22.85 -0.01
N THR A 71 5.91 -23.10 1.29
CA THR A 71 5.50 -22.14 2.32
C THR A 71 6.43 -20.93 2.32
N THR A 72 7.74 -21.17 2.29
CA THR A 72 8.73 -20.09 2.16
C THR A 72 8.48 -19.26 0.92
N THR A 73 8.23 -19.90 -0.23
CA THR A 73 7.97 -19.21 -1.49
C THR A 73 6.72 -18.33 -1.41
N VAL A 74 5.63 -18.82 -0.79
CA VAL A 74 4.39 -18.05 -0.61
C VAL A 74 4.63 -16.82 0.28
N ASN A 75 5.37 -16.99 1.38
CA ASN A 75 5.67 -15.88 2.29
C ASN A 75 6.54 -14.81 1.61
N GLU A 76 7.56 -15.21 0.86
CA GLU A 76 8.39 -14.26 0.10
C GLU A 76 7.57 -13.50 -0.96
N VAL A 77 6.66 -14.18 -1.66
CA VAL A 77 5.75 -13.51 -2.60
C VAL A 77 4.84 -12.52 -1.88
N ALA A 78 4.30 -12.88 -0.71
CA ALA A 78 3.46 -11.99 0.10
C ALA A 78 4.23 -10.72 0.54
N ASP A 79 5.47 -10.86 1.00
CA ASP A 79 6.35 -9.73 1.33
C ASP A 79 6.60 -8.83 0.13
N ARG A 80 6.94 -9.44 -1.02
CA ARG A 80 7.23 -8.70 -2.26
C ARG A 80 6.02 -7.95 -2.78
N LEU A 81 4.83 -8.53 -2.68
CA LEU A 81 3.57 -7.86 -3.03
C LEU A 81 3.31 -6.68 -2.09
N THR A 82 3.49 -6.87 -0.79
CA THR A 82 3.29 -5.84 0.23
C THR A 82 4.23 -4.65 0.01
N ILE A 83 5.52 -4.92 -0.23
CA ILE A 83 6.52 -3.90 -0.60
C ILE A 83 6.14 -3.24 -1.93
N GLY A 84 5.73 -4.02 -2.93
CA GLY A 84 5.36 -3.52 -4.25
C GLY A 84 4.17 -2.55 -4.22
N VAL A 85 3.17 -2.80 -3.37
CA VAL A 85 2.08 -1.85 -3.12
C VAL A 85 2.65 -0.57 -2.50
N GLY A 86 3.48 -0.69 -1.45
CA GLY A 86 4.11 0.46 -0.81
C GLY A 86 4.92 1.33 -1.78
N VAL A 87 5.70 0.71 -2.68
CA VAL A 87 6.48 1.41 -3.73
C VAL A 87 5.59 2.15 -4.72
N LYS A 88 4.45 1.58 -5.13
CA LYS A 88 3.50 2.27 -6.01
C LYS A 88 2.87 3.47 -5.32
N LEU A 89 2.53 3.35 -4.04
CA LEU A 89 1.93 4.43 -3.26
C LEU A 89 2.92 5.54 -2.93
N SER A 90 4.19 5.22 -2.67
CA SER A 90 5.22 6.22 -2.34
C SER A 90 5.50 7.17 -3.51
N ALA A 91 5.25 6.74 -4.75
CA ALA A 91 5.32 7.61 -5.92
C ALA A 91 4.17 8.65 -6.00
N LEU A 92 3.11 8.51 -5.19
CA LEU A 92 1.96 9.42 -5.17
C LEU A 92 1.99 10.44 -4.03
N VAL A 93 2.82 10.21 -3.01
CA VAL A 93 2.88 11.05 -1.81
C VAL A 93 4.26 11.66 -1.63
N PRO A 94 4.36 12.89 -1.10
CA PRO A 94 5.66 13.53 -0.87
C PRO A 94 6.37 12.99 0.38
N GLY A 95 5.65 12.30 1.27
CA GLY A 95 6.17 11.78 2.52
C GLY A 95 6.40 10.27 2.49
N ARG A 96 5.77 9.56 3.43
CA ARG A 96 6.08 8.16 3.76
C ARG A 96 4.91 7.23 3.46
N VAL A 97 5.23 5.95 3.32
CA VAL A 97 4.25 4.87 3.29
C VAL A 97 4.56 3.90 4.43
N SER A 98 3.60 3.64 5.30
CA SER A 98 3.73 2.57 6.30
C SER A 98 3.35 1.22 5.69
N THR A 99 4.23 0.26 5.90
CA THR A 99 4.05 -1.16 5.54
C THR A 99 4.19 -1.98 6.82
N GLU A 100 3.17 -2.77 7.11
CA GLU A 100 3.14 -3.61 8.32
C GLU A 100 3.89 -4.93 8.08
N VAL A 101 4.46 -5.48 9.14
CA VAL A 101 5.06 -6.82 9.16
C VAL A 101 3.97 -7.89 9.26
N ASP A 102 4.35 -9.16 9.14
CA ASP A 102 3.44 -10.27 9.42
C ASP A 102 2.95 -10.22 10.88
N ALA A 103 1.62 -10.25 11.04
CA ALA A 103 0.97 -10.18 12.34
C ALA A 103 1.22 -11.44 13.18
N ASP A 104 1.51 -12.58 12.55
CA ASP A 104 1.81 -13.82 13.26
C ASP A 104 3.16 -13.75 14.02
N LEU A 105 4.01 -12.78 13.70
CA LEU A 105 5.31 -12.53 14.35
C LEU A 105 5.24 -11.48 15.48
N ALA A 106 4.04 -11.03 15.87
CA ALA A 106 3.88 -9.92 16.82
C ALA A 106 4.42 -10.20 18.25
N TYR A 107 4.71 -11.46 18.59
CA TYR A 107 5.14 -11.89 19.92
C TYR A 107 6.44 -12.71 19.92
N ASP A 108 7.16 -12.75 18.80
CA ASP A 108 8.46 -13.42 18.64
C ASP A 108 9.62 -12.44 18.86
#